data_AF-A0A251Z7K7-F1
#
_entry.id   AF-A0A251Z7K7-F1
#
_cell.length_a   1.000
_cell.length_b   1.000
_cell.length_c   1.000
_cell.angle_alpha   90.00
_cell.angle_beta   90.00
_cell.angle_gamma   90.00
#
_symmetry.space_group_name_H-M   'P 1'
#
loop_
_entity.id
_entity.type
_entity.pdbx_description
1 polymer ?
#
loop_
_entity_poly.entity_id
_entity_poly.type
_entity_poly.pdbx_seq_one_letter_code
_entity_poly.pdbx_strand_id
1 'polypeptide(L)'
;MLSSLAQPSQRQAGAALRLLVSQPEGLLQVHTAAYRGSCPSVFSQALRSAGLGSTVLVCQFLRGGVAQGPSRPVQMCGRLTWLRPALAGCLNGPEEEESSRQAVQELWQESSRWLLEGAADLVVLDELGLALAYG
;
A
#
# COMPACT_ATOMS: atom_id res chain seq x y z
N MET A 1 -68.22 -4.48 -45.53
CA MET A 1 -67.82 -4.31 -44.11
C MET A 1 -66.30 -4.27 -44.07
N LEU A 2 -65.75 -3.21 -43.49
CA LEU A 2 -64.39 -2.74 -43.66
C LEU A 2 -63.33 -3.61 -42.96
N SER A 3 -62.20 -3.74 -43.67
CA SER A 3 -60.91 -4.30 -43.28
C SER A 3 -60.36 -3.76 -41.94
N SER A 4 -59.86 -4.66 -41.09
CA SER A 4 -58.93 -4.31 -40.00
C SER A 4 -57.75 -5.27 -40.04
N LEU A 5 -56.64 -4.80 -40.62
CA LEU A 5 -55.34 -5.47 -40.59
C LEU A 5 -54.70 -5.17 -39.22
N ALA A 6 -54.49 -6.22 -38.43
CA ALA A 6 -53.76 -6.12 -37.17
C ALA A 6 -52.31 -5.69 -37.46
N GLN A 7 -51.94 -4.49 -37.02
CA GLN A 7 -50.58 -3.98 -37.11
C GLN A 7 -49.69 -4.69 -36.08
N PRO A 8 -48.44 -5.07 -36.43
CA PRO A 8 -47.52 -5.65 -35.48
C PRO A 8 -47.10 -4.60 -34.45
N SER A 9 -47.29 -4.93 -33.17
CA SER A 9 -46.91 -4.10 -32.03
C SER A 9 -45.40 -3.84 -32.05
N GLN A 10 -45.03 -2.58 -32.31
CA GLN A 10 -43.64 -2.11 -32.28
C GLN A 10 -43.11 -2.25 -30.85
N ARG A 11 -42.23 -3.24 -30.61
CA ARG A 11 -41.49 -3.33 -29.35
C ARG A 11 -40.56 -2.13 -29.26
N GLN A 12 -40.81 -1.23 -28.30
CA GLN A 12 -39.85 -0.19 -27.92
C GLN A 12 -38.52 -0.88 -27.61
N ALA A 13 -37.48 -0.53 -28.36
CA ALA A 13 -36.12 -0.94 -28.07
C ALA A 13 -35.76 -0.36 -26.69
N GLY A 14 -35.59 -1.24 -25.70
CA GLY A 14 -35.19 -0.86 -24.35
C GLY A 14 -33.91 -0.02 -24.39
N ALA A 15 -33.89 1.07 -23.63
CA ALA A 15 -32.72 1.93 -23.53
C ALA A 15 -31.47 1.09 -23.20
N ALA A 16 -30.40 1.28 -23.98
CA ALA A 16 -29.15 0.58 -23.76
C ALA A 16 -28.62 0.91 -22.35
N LEU A 17 -28.60 -0.09 -21.47
CA LEU A 17 -27.98 0.01 -20.15
C LEU A 17 -26.49 0.27 -20.35
N ARG A 18 -26.06 1.52 -20.14
CA ARG A 18 -24.64 1.86 -20.06
C ARG A 18 -24.12 1.40 -18.71
N LEU A 19 -23.32 0.34 -18.71
CA LEU A 19 -22.56 -0.11 -17.55
C LEU A 19 -21.48 0.95 -17.27
N LEU A 20 -21.71 1.76 -16.24
CA LEU A 20 -20.70 2.68 -15.72
C LEU A 20 -19.76 1.88 -14.82
N VAL A 21 -18.65 1.41 -15.38
CA VAL A 21 -17.57 0.82 -14.59
C VAL A 21 -16.79 1.97 -13.97
N SER A 22 -16.91 2.13 -12.65
CA SER A 22 -16.07 3.06 -11.88
C SER A 22 -14.62 2.60 -11.96
N GLN A 23 -13.72 3.52 -12.26
CA GLN A 23 -12.29 3.24 -12.19
C GLN A 23 -11.91 2.97 -10.73
N PRO A 24 -11.03 1.99 -10.45
CA PRO A 24 -10.52 1.79 -9.10
C PRO A 24 -9.73 3.02 -8.66
N GLU A 25 -10.05 3.53 -7.46
CA GLU A 25 -9.37 4.65 -6.83
C GLU A 25 -8.39 4.15 -5.76
N GLY A 26 -7.30 4.89 -5.55
CA GLY A 26 -6.38 4.63 -4.45
C GLY A 26 -7.02 4.98 -3.10
N LEU A 27 -6.76 4.16 -2.07
CA LEU A 27 -7.27 4.37 -0.72
C LEU A 27 -6.11 4.57 0.27
N LEU A 28 -6.26 5.55 1.17
CA LEU A 28 -5.40 5.70 2.34
C LEU A 28 -6.07 5.06 3.55
N GLN A 29 -5.42 4.06 4.15
CA GLN A 29 -5.87 3.41 5.38
C GLN A 29 -4.90 3.72 6.51
N VAL A 30 -5.44 4.13 7.66
CA VAL A 30 -4.66 4.44 8.86
C VAL A 30 -5.03 3.46 9.96
N HIS A 31 -4.06 2.63 10.36
CA HIS A 31 -4.21 1.66 11.44
C HIS A 31 -3.44 2.17 12.66
N THR A 32 -4.16 2.41 13.76
CA THR A 32 -3.58 2.88 15.03
C THR A 32 -3.88 1.88 16.15
N ALA A 33 -2.97 1.75 17.11
CA ALA A 33 -3.15 0.96 18.31
C ALA A 33 -2.62 1.72 19.54
N ALA A 34 -3.10 1.35 20.73
CA ALA A 34 -2.61 1.91 22.00
C ALA A 34 -1.22 1.36 22.40
N TYR A 35 -0.71 0.37 21.65
CA TYR A 35 0.60 -0.22 21.86
C TYR A 35 1.47 -0.04 20.61
N ARG A 36 2.78 -0.03 20.81
CA ARG A 36 3.77 0.01 19.75
C ARG A 36 3.92 -1.39 19.12
N GLY A 37 3.86 -1.47 17.81
CA GLY A 37 4.06 -2.70 17.07
C GLY A 37 3.30 -2.75 15.74
N SER A 38 3.80 -3.64 14.88
CA SER A 38 3.24 -3.91 13.57
C SER A 38 1.84 -4.51 13.64
N CYS A 39 0.96 -4.10 12.74
CA CYS A 39 -0.40 -4.62 12.65
C CYS A 39 -0.45 -5.93 11.82
N PRO A 40 -0.70 -7.11 12.43
CA PRO A 40 -0.59 -8.39 11.71
C PRO A 40 -1.57 -8.54 10.54
N SER A 41 -2.75 -7.92 10.63
CA SER A 41 -3.75 -7.94 9.55
C SER A 41 -3.25 -7.19 8.31
N VAL A 42 -2.59 -6.05 8.47
CA VAL A 42 -2.00 -5.26 7.37
C VAL A 42 -0.89 -6.07 6.68
N PHE A 43 -0.01 -6.72 7.45
CA PHE A 43 1.02 -7.59 6.87
C PHE A 43 0.44 -8.81 6.16
N SER A 44 -0.62 -9.41 6.72
CA SER A 44 -1.32 -10.53 6.09
C SER A 44 -1.95 -10.12 4.75
N GLN A 45 -2.51 -8.91 4.68
CA GLN A 45 -3.06 -8.35 3.45
C GLN A 45 -1.95 -8.06 2.43
N ALA A 46 -0.84 -7.44 2.86
CA ALA A 46 0.31 -7.17 1.99
C ALA A 46 0.87 -8.45 1.34
N LEU A 47 1.08 -9.51 2.13
CA LEU A 47 1.54 -10.80 1.64
C LEU A 47 0.53 -11.44 0.68
N ARG A 48 -0.76 -11.37 1.00
CA ARG A 48 -1.83 -11.88 0.12
C ARG A 48 -1.85 -11.14 -1.21
N SER A 49 -1.82 -9.81 -1.19
CA SER A 49 -1.82 -8.98 -2.40
C SER A 49 -0.62 -9.30 -3.29
N ALA A 50 0.57 -9.43 -2.70
CA ALA A 50 1.76 -9.84 -3.44
C ALA A 50 1.62 -11.23 -4.06
N GLY A 51 1.09 -12.20 -3.30
CA GLY A 51 0.82 -13.55 -3.79
C GLY A 51 -0.23 -13.62 -4.90
N LEU A 52 -1.14 -12.65 -4.96
CA LEU A 52 -2.15 -12.50 -6.02
C LEU A 52 -1.65 -11.68 -7.23
N GLY A 53 -0.40 -11.21 -7.20
CA GLY A 53 0.24 -10.56 -8.34
C GLY A 53 0.41 -9.04 -8.21
N SER A 54 -0.02 -8.39 -7.13
CA SER A 54 0.25 -6.96 -6.93
C SER A 54 1.71 -6.71 -6.56
N THR A 55 2.27 -5.59 -7.02
CA THR A 55 3.56 -5.10 -6.54
C THR A 55 3.34 -4.41 -5.19
N VAL A 56 4.04 -4.88 -4.15
CA VAL A 56 3.82 -4.42 -2.78
C VAL A 56 5.12 -3.92 -2.16
N LEU A 57 5.05 -2.75 -1.52
CA LEU A 57 6.13 -2.20 -0.70
C LEU A 57 5.71 -2.22 0.77
N VAL A 58 6.59 -2.72 1.63
CA VAL A 58 6.47 -2.58 3.08
C VAL A 58 7.69 -1.86 3.62
N CYS A 59 7.49 -0.68 4.20
CA CYS A 59 8.52 0.07 4.91
C CYS A 59 8.22 0.00 6.42
N GLN A 60 9.13 -0.59 7.20
CA GLN A 60 8.95 -0.77 8.63
C GLN A 60 9.99 0.03 9.41
N PHE A 61 9.54 1.12 10.06
CA PHE A 61 10.44 2.06 10.75
C PHE A 61 10.89 1.59 12.15
N LEU A 62 10.08 0.81 12.86
CA LEU A 62 10.36 0.41 14.25
C LEU A 62 11.51 -0.60 14.41
N ARG A 63 11.50 -1.66 13.60
CA ARG A 63 12.42 -2.80 13.76
C ARG A 63 13.70 -2.58 12.96
N GLY A 64 14.60 -1.77 13.49
CA GLY A 64 16.03 -2.03 13.35
C GLY A 64 16.39 -3.27 14.18
N GLY A 65 17.39 -4.05 13.77
CA GLY A 65 17.63 -5.39 14.35
C GLY A 65 18.34 -6.36 13.42
N VAL A 66 18.45 -6.01 12.14
CA VAL A 66 19.02 -6.88 11.09
C VAL A 66 20.05 -6.16 10.22
N ALA A 67 20.38 -4.89 10.50
CA ALA A 67 21.28 -4.06 9.68
C ALA A 67 20.95 -4.11 8.17
N GLN A 68 19.65 -4.07 7.85
CA GLN A 68 19.14 -4.05 6.48
C GLN A 68 18.71 -2.62 6.17
N GLY A 69 19.33 -1.98 5.18
CA GLY A 69 18.92 -0.68 4.67
C GLY A 69 18.14 -0.80 3.36
N PRO A 70 17.77 0.35 2.74
CA PRO A 70 17.16 0.38 1.40
C PRO A 70 17.95 -0.41 0.33
N SER A 71 19.27 -0.50 0.48
CA SER A 71 20.14 -1.26 -0.43
C SER A 71 20.09 -2.79 -0.25
N ARG A 72 19.45 -3.29 0.82
CA ARG A 72 19.34 -4.72 1.15
C ARG A 72 17.89 -5.11 1.46
N PRO A 73 16.96 -4.97 0.49
CA PRO A 73 15.57 -5.31 0.69
C PRO A 73 15.38 -6.81 0.91
N VAL A 74 14.40 -7.19 1.72
CA VAL A 74 13.90 -8.57 1.75
C VAL A 74 12.81 -8.71 0.69
N GLN A 75 12.97 -9.72 -0.17
CA GLN A 75 11.98 -10.05 -1.18
C GLN A 75 11.10 -11.20 -0.69
N MET A 76 9.78 -11.06 -0.79
CA MET A 76 8.82 -12.10 -0.46
C MET A 76 7.81 -12.27 -1.60
N CYS A 77 7.33 -13.50 -1.81
CA CYS A 77 6.32 -13.83 -2.83
C CYS A 77 6.67 -13.36 -4.26
N GLY A 78 7.93 -13.01 -4.54
CA GLY A 78 8.41 -12.48 -5.83
C GLY A 78 7.95 -11.05 -6.17
N ARG A 79 7.04 -10.44 -5.40
CA ARG A 79 6.47 -9.10 -5.67
C ARG A 79 6.36 -8.20 -4.45
N LEU A 80 6.72 -8.67 -3.26
CA LEU A 80 6.79 -7.85 -2.06
C LEU A 80 8.23 -7.46 -1.77
N THR A 81 8.50 -6.16 -1.78
CA THR A 81 9.75 -5.57 -1.31
C THR A 81 9.55 -5.07 0.12
N TRP A 82 10.36 -5.56 1.05
CA TRP A 82 10.33 -5.15 2.45
C TRP A 82 11.61 -4.41 2.81
N LEU A 83 11.46 -3.14 3.16
CA LEU A 83 12.51 -2.22 3.57
C LEU A 83 12.48 -1.96 5.08
N ARG A 84 13.68 -1.87 5.66
CA ARG A 84 13.93 -1.51 7.06
C ARG A 84 15.09 -0.51 7.14
N PRO A 85 15.23 0.24 8.25
CA PRO A 85 16.39 1.09 8.48
C PRO A 85 17.63 0.24 8.71
N ALA A 86 18.79 0.73 8.26
CA ALA A 86 20.09 0.09 8.40
C ALA A 86 20.64 0.13 9.85
N LEU A 87 19.85 -0.35 10.81
CA LEU A 87 20.13 -0.30 12.24
C LEU A 87 20.25 -1.71 12.83
N ALA A 88 21.15 -1.83 13.82
CA ALA A 88 21.42 -3.07 14.52
C ALA A 88 20.40 -3.37 15.63
N GLY A 89 19.70 -2.35 16.15
CA GLY A 89 18.71 -2.47 17.22
C GLY A 89 17.40 -1.74 16.91
N CYS A 90 16.37 -1.97 17.71
CA CYS A 90 15.07 -1.34 17.54
C CYS A 90 15.10 0.13 18.01
N LEU A 91 14.34 0.98 17.34
CA LEU A 91 14.17 2.38 17.72
C LEU A 91 13.11 2.50 18.83
N ASN A 92 13.47 3.08 19.98
CA ASN A 92 12.54 3.24 21.10
C ASN A 92 11.91 4.64 21.17
N GLY A 93 12.53 5.63 20.54
CA GLY A 93 12.15 7.04 20.50
C GLY A 93 13.31 7.83 19.86
N PRO A 94 13.22 9.15 19.72
CA PRO A 94 14.36 9.98 19.29
C PRO A 94 15.43 9.94 20.38
N GLU A 95 16.35 8.98 20.31
CA GLU A 95 17.64 9.07 20.99
C GLU A 95 18.59 9.79 20.03
N GLU A 96 19.43 10.68 20.55
CA GLU A 96 20.23 11.69 19.83
C GLU A 96 21.35 11.12 18.93
N GLU A 97 21.23 9.88 18.47
CA GLU A 97 22.21 9.28 17.58
C GLU A 97 21.91 9.67 16.12
N GLU A 98 22.76 10.54 15.56
CA GLU A 98 22.66 11.02 14.17
C GLU A 98 22.57 9.86 13.16
N SER A 99 23.20 8.72 13.46
CA SER A 99 23.15 7.49 12.66
C SER A 99 21.72 6.94 12.53
N SER A 100 20.94 6.97 13.61
CA SER A 100 19.54 6.54 13.64
C SER A 100 18.66 7.46 12.81
N ARG A 101 18.89 8.78 12.92
CA ARG A 101 18.18 9.77 12.12
C ARG A 101 18.45 9.58 10.63
N GLN A 102 19.71 9.46 10.25
CA GLN A 102 20.10 9.24 8.87
C GLN A 102 19.47 7.98 8.29
N ALA A 103 19.52 6.85 9.01
CA ALA A 103 18.94 5.59 8.53
C ALA A 103 17.42 5.65 8.34
N VAL A 104 16.71 6.38 9.20
CA VAL A 104 15.26 6.61 9.06
C VAL A 104 14.97 7.54 7.88
N GLN A 105 15.74 8.60 7.71
CA GLN A 105 15.61 9.54 6.58
C GLN A 105 15.85 8.85 5.24
N GLU A 106 16.87 8.01 5.13
CA GLU A 106 17.15 7.22 3.92
C GLU A 106 15.97 6.30 3.57
N LEU A 107 15.40 5.62 4.58
CA LEU A 107 14.20 4.79 4.37
C LEU A 107 12.98 5.63 3.98
N TRP A 108 12.80 6.79 4.60
CA TRP A 108 11.70 7.71 4.29
C TRP A 108 11.78 8.21 2.85
N GLN A 109 12.96 8.64 2.40
CA GLN A 109 13.19 9.08 1.03
C GLN A 109 12.86 7.99 0.02
N GLU A 110 13.32 6.76 0.26
CA GLU A 110 13.02 5.64 -0.63
C GLU A 110 11.53 5.30 -0.65
N SER A 111 10.87 5.28 0.52
CA SER A 111 9.43 5.02 0.59
C SER A 111 8.60 6.11 -0.12
N SER A 112 9.02 7.38 0.00
CA SER A 112 8.40 8.52 -0.65
C SER A 112 8.56 8.44 -2.16
N ARG A 113 9.75 8.03 -2.63
CA ARG A 113 10.02 7.82 -4.06
C ARG A 113 9.05 6.82 -4.68
N TRP A 114 8.89 5.64 -4.05
CA TRP A 114 7.95 4.63 -4.53
C TRP A 114 6.49 5.10 -4.57
N LEU A 115 6.07 5.86 -3.54
CA LEU A 115 4.74 6.45 -3.47
C LEU A 115 4.50 7.45 -4.59
N LEU A 116 5.45 8.37 -4.81
CA LEU A 116 5.33 9.44 -5.80
C LEU A 116 5.45 8.93 -7.25
N GLU A 117 6.28 7.90 -7.47
CA GLU A 117 6.43 7.26 -8.78
C GLU A 117 5.27 6.30 -9.12
N GLY A 118 4.41 5.95 -8.15
CA GLY A 118 3.37 4.94 -8.33
C GLY A 118 3.95 3.54 -8.61
N ALA A 119 5.12 3.24 -8.05
CA ALA A 119 5.88 2.02 -8.36
C ALA A 119 5.28 0.74 -7.74
N ALA A 120 4.32 0.88 -6.81
CA ALA A 120 3.64 -0.23 -6.16
C ALA A 120 2.11 -0.03 -6.15
N ASP A 121 1.38 -1.13 -6.24
CA ASP A 121 -0.08 -1.16 -6.12
C ASP A 121 -0.53 -1.01 -4.67
N LEU A 122 0.34 -1.39 -3.71
CA LEU A 122 0.12 -1.25 -2.28
C LEU A 122 1.42 -0.84 -1.58
N VAL A 123 1.36 0.24 -0.80
CA VAL A 123 2.44 0.69 0.07
C VAL A 123 1.98 0.64 1.51
N VAL A 124 2.78 -0.02 2.36
CA VAL A 124 2.57 -0.08 3.82
C VAL A 124 3.69 0.70 4.51
N LEU A 125 3.32 1.74 5.25
CA LEU A 125 4.22 2.52 6.10
C LEU A 125 3.98 2.14 7.58
N ASP A 126 4.71 1.13 8.05
CA ASP A 126 4.57 0.60 9.40
C ASP A 126 5.39 1.44 10.40
N GLU A 127 4.73 1.94 11.44
CA GLU A 127 5.33 2.80 12.47
C GLU A 127 5.77 4.19 11.94
N LEU A 128 4.98 4.77 11.04
CA LEU A 128 5.22 6.09 10.42
C LEU A 128 5.49 7.22 11.43
N GLY A 129 4.94 7.14 12.65
CA GLY A 129 5.22 8.12 13.71
C GLY A 129 6.70 8.27 14.04
N LEU A 130 7.51 7.21 13.86
CA LEU A 130 8.96 7.30 14.01
C LEU A 130 9.59 8.12 12.87
N ALA A 131 9.18 7.92 11.62
CA ALA A 131 9.67 8.74 10.51
C ALA A 131 9.42 10.23 10.77
N LEU A 132 8.20 10.57 11.21
CA LEU A 132 7.83 11.95 11.56
C LEU A 132 8.62 12.52 12.73
N ALA A 133 8.97 11.70 13.72
CA ALA A 133 9.73 12.13 14.88
C ALA A 133 11.21 12.41 14.56
N TYR A 134 11.77 11.72 13.56
CA TYR A 134 13.17 11.83 13.15
C TYR A 134 13.39 12.85 12.02
N GLY A 135 12.34 13.27 11.31
CA GLY A 135 12.35 14.37 10.34
C GLY A 135 12.67 13.92 8.93
#